data_AF-A0A962QFH1-F1
#
_entry.id   AF-A0A962QFH1-F1
#
_cell.length_a   1.000
_cell.length_b   1.000
_cell.length_c   1.000
_cell.angle_alpha   90.00
_cell.angle_beta   90.00
_cell.angle_gamma   90.00
#
_symmetry.space_group_name_H-M   'P 1'
#
loop_
_entity.id
_entity.type
_entity.pdbx_description
1 polymer ?
#
loop_
_entity_poly.entity_id
_entity_poly.type
_entity_poly.pdbx_seq_one_letter_code
_entity_poly.pdbx_strand_id
1 'polypeptide(L)'
;MAIETAVSSNMNRLDDLAWKHNEARRLTLDGGYDALLHIDADMVVPADTVKRLCAVGADVVYGLYVSRQTPSRWLCFVNKAMTTTLDQVPPSNTDYVRSFGAGLGCTLIHRRVLEQIEFRHNGQTGSDWWFAIDAANYGFRQMHDLGCVCGHIDRNRVLWPDASTEEMYRVEQVRIDY
;
A
#
# COMPACT_ATOMS: atom_id res chain seq x y z
N MET A 1 29.58 -2.36 -21.81
CA MET A 1 29.33 -1.14 -21.03
C MET A 1 28.66 -1.56 -19.74
N ALA A 2 29.41 -1.58 -18.64
CA ALA A 2 28.84 -1.77 -17.31
C ALA A 2 28.22 -0.45 -16.88
N ILE A 3 26.92 -0.44 -16.59
CA ILE A 3 26.29 0.68 -15.88
C ILE A 3 26.65 0.45 -14.42
N GLU A 4 27.68 1.15 -13.97
CA GLU A 4 28.11 1.19 -12.59
C GLU A 4 27.14 2.12 -11.84
N THR A 5 26.09 1.55 -11.24
CA THR A 5 25.18 2.31 -10.38
C THR A 5 25.92 2.62 -9.08
N ALA A 6 26.51 3.81 -9.02
CA ALA A 6 27.03 4.38 -7.79
C ALA A 6 25.86 4.63 -6.82
N VAL A 7 25.53 3.63 -6.00
CA VAL A 7 24.65 3.83 -4.84
C VAL A 7 25.48 4.58 -3.80
N SER A 8 25.27 5.89 -3.74
CA SER A 8 25.87 6.78 -2.74
C SER A 8 25.61 6.26 -1.33
N SER A 9 26.68 6.04 -0.57
CA SER A 9 26.69 5.43 0.76
C SER A 9 26.09 6.32 1.88
N ASN A 10 25.16 7.22 1.58
CA ASN A 10 24.62 8.19 2.52
C ASN A 10 23.12 8.56 2.28
N MET A 11 22.35 7.71 1.61
CA MET A 11 20.90 7.88 1.50
C MET A 11 20.22 7.52 2.83
N ASN A 12 19.36 8.41 3.34
CA ASN A 12 18.53 8.06 4.48
C ASN A 12 17.44 7.06 4.05
N ARG A 13 16.81 6.37 5.01
CA ARG A 13 15.82 5.32 4.73
C ARG A 13 14.67 5.77 3.81
N LEU A 14 14.25 7.04 3.92
CA LEU A 14 13.17 7.57 3.08
C LEU A 14 13.64 7.84 1.66
N ASP A 15 14.87 8.33 1.47
CA ASP A 15 15.48 8.49 0.15
C ASP A 15 15.56 7.13 -0.56
N ASP A 16 16.05 6.10 0.15
CA ASP A 16 16.20 4.73 -0.39
C ASP A 16 14.84 4.13 -0.79
N LEU A 17 13.83 4.31 0.05
CA LEU A 17 12.48 3.81 -0.21
C LEU A 17 11.85 4.51 -1.43
N ALA A 18 11.92 5.84 -1.51
CA ALA A 18 11.40 6.58 -2.65
C ALA A 18 12.16 6.25 -3.95
N TRP A 19 13.48 6.09 -3.88
CA TRP A 19 14.28 5.66 -5.02
C TRP A 19 13.85 4.28 -5.54
N LYS A 20 13.64 3.30 -4.66
CA LYS A 20 13.14 1.96 -5.05
C LYS A 20 11.76 2.02 -5.72
N HIS A 21 10.84 2.82 -5.19
CA HIS A 21 9.53 3.01 -5.80
C HIS A 21 9.63 3.68 -7.18
N ASN A 22 10.51 4.67 -7.33
CA ASN A 22 10.75 5.31 -8.63
C ASN A 22 11.45 4.40 -9.63
N GLU A 23 12.31 3.49 -9.18
CA GLU A 23 12.90 2.48 -10.06
C GLU A 23 11.84 1.49 -10.54
N ALA A 24 10.95 1.01 -9.66
CA ALA A 24 9.80 0.19 -10.05
C ALA A 24 8.87 0.91 -11.04
N ARG A 25 8.59 2.21 -10.78
CA ARG A 25 7.87 3.09 -11.71
C ARG A 25 8.55 3.16 -13.07
N ARG A 26 9.86 3.43 -13.11
CA ARG A 26 10.64 3.53 -14.35
C ARG A 26 10.57 2.23 -15.15
N LEU A 27 10.80 1.09 -14.51
CA LEU A 27 10.70 -0.24 -15.14
C LEU A 27 9.31 -0.50 -15.71
N THR A 28 8.26 -0.09 -15.00
CA THR A 28 6.87 -0.20 -15.48
C THR A 28 6.63 0.66 -16.72
N LEU A 29 7.09 1.92 -16.69
CA LEU A 29 6.90 2.88 -17.78
C LEU A 29 7.69 2.48 -19.04
N ASP A 30 8.99 2.19 -18.88
CA ASP A 30 9.91 1.81 -19.96
C ASP A 30 9.54 0.45 -20.57
N GLY A 31 9.05 -0.47 -19.75
CA GLY A 31 8.62 -1.80 -20.20
C GLY A 31 7.26 -1.82 -20.90
N GLY A 32 6.54 -0.70 -20.95
CA GLY A 32 5.22 -0.62 -21.59
C GLY A 32 4.11 -1.36 -20.83
N TYR A 33 4.28 -1.59 -19.53
CA TYR A 33 3.27 -2.27 -18.71
C TYR A 33 2.06 -1.35 -18.41
N ASP A 34 0.88 -1.96 -18.24
CA ASP A 34 -0.39 -1.28 -17.98
C ASP A 34 -0.57 -0.83 -16.52
N ALA A 35 0.15 -1.46 -15.59
CA ALA A 35 0.07 -1.20 -14.17
C ALA A 35 1.31 -1.74 -13.43
N LEU A 36 1.52 -1.24 -12.22
CA LEU A 36 2.48 -1.73 -11.24
C LEU A 36 1.72 -2.31 -10.04
N LEU A 37 2.04 -3.54 -9.65
CA LEU A 37 1.59 -4.11 -8.38
C LEU A 37 2.74 -4.07 -7.37
N HIS A 38 2.59 -3.27 -6.33
CA HIS A 38 3.45 -3.29 -5.16
C HIS A 38 2.99 -4.36 -4.17
N ILE A 39 3.93 -5.20 -3.71
CA ILE A 39 3.78 -6.10 -2.57
C ILE A 39 5.02 -5.96 -1.70
N ASP A 40 4.86 -5.53 -0.46
CA ASP A 40 5.99 -5.47 0.49
C ASP A 40 6.37 -6.88 0.95
N ALA A 41 7.66 -7.07 1.28
CA ALA A 41 8.20 -8.38 1.64
C ALA A 41 7.62 -8.97 2.94
N ASP A 42 6.97 -8.14 3.76
CA ASP A 42 6.31 -8.51 5.01
C ASP A 42 4.80 -8.65 4.87
N MET A 43 4.30 -8.92 3.66
CA MET A 43 2.88 -9.07 3.38
C MET A 43 2.52 -10.51 2.99
N VAL A 44 1.44 -11.02 3.60
CA VAL A 44 0.76 -12.25 3.19
C VAL A 44 -0.48 -11.86 2.39
N VAL A 45 -0.48 -12.15 1.09
CA VAL A 45 -1.54 -11.72 0.18
C VAL A 45 -2.39 -12.91 -0.30
N PRO A 46 -3.71 -12.73 -0.55
CA PRO A 46 -4.55 -13.76 -1.16
C PRO A 46 -4.03 -14.22 -2.54
N ALA A 47 -4.24 -15.50 -2.88
CA ALA A 47 -3.81 -16.04 -4.18
C ALA A 47 -4.50 -15.36 -5.39
N ASP A 48 -5.69 -14.78 -5.18
CA ASP A 48 -6.46 -14.07 -6.20
C ASP A 48 -6.25 -12.54 -6.19
N THR A 49 -5.26 -12.03 -5.44
CA THR A 49 -4.97 -10.58 -5.28
C THR A 49 -4.98 -9.81 -6.59
N VAL A 50 -4.23 -10.26 -7.60
CA VAL A 50 -4.15 -9.57 -8.90
C VAL A 50 -5.53 -9.44 -9.54
N LYS A 51 -6.29 -10.55 -9.57
CA LYS A 51 -7.63 -10.59 -10.16
C LYS A 51 -8.59 -9.65 -9.42
N ARG A 52 -8.54 -9.67 -8.09
CA ARG A 52 -9.39 -8.83 -7.23
C ARG A 52 -9.12 -7.35 -7.45
N LEU A 53 -7.86 -6.92 -7.31
CA LEU A 53 -7.50 -5.51 -7.42
C LEU A 53 -7.82 -4.94 -8.81
N CYS A 54 -7.56 -5.71 -9.89
CA CYS A 54 -7.93 -5.31 -11.25
C CYS A 54 -9.45 -5.13 -11.45
N ALA A 55 -10.28 -5.89 -10.73
CA ALA A 55 -11.74 -5.87 -10.90
C ALA A 55 -12.40 -4.63 -10.28
N VAL A 56 -11.74 -3.90 -9.37
CA VAL A 56 -12.32 -2.74 -8.68
C VAL A 56 -12.54 -1.55 -9.63
N GLY A 57 -11.77 -1.44 -10.72
CA GLY A 57 -11.93 -0.38 -11.72
C GLY A 57 -11.61 1.03 -11.21
N ALA A 58 -10.64 1.15 -10.31
CA ALA A 58 -10.12 2.42 -9.80
C ALA A 58 -8.73 2.74 -10.39
N ASP A 59 -8.20 3.92 -10.09
CA ASP A 59 -6.83 4.33 -10.48
C ASP A 59 -5.75 3.63 -9.67
N VAL A 60 -6.00 3.60 -8.37
CA VAL A 60 -5.14 3.02 -7.35
C VAL A 60 -6.03 2.15 -6.48
N VAL A 61 -5.68 0.88 -6.38
CA VAL A 61 -6.45 -0.11 -5.63
C VAL A 61 -5.55 -0.74 -4.58
N TYR A 62 -5.97 -0.67 -3.32
CA TYR A 62 -5.24 -1.19 -2.18
C TYR A 62 -5.87 -2.50 -1.68
N GLY A 63 -5.04 -3.47 -1.29
CA GLY A 63 -5.47 -4.55 -0.39
C GLY A 63 -5.66 -4.02 1.02
N LEU A 64 -6.54 -4.65 1.80
CA LEU A 64 -6.80 -4.25 3.19
C LEU A 64 -5.80 -4.91 4.14
N TYR A 65 -5.07 -4.12 4.93
CA TYR A 65 -4.17 -4.60 5.98
C TYR A 65 -4.09 -3.60 7.13
N VAL A 66 -3.49 -4.03 8.24
CA VAL A 66 -3.35 -3.21 9.45
C VAL A 66 -1.92 -2.69 9.64
N SER A 67 -1.78 -1.56 10.34
CA SER A 67 -0.48 -1.04 10.75
C SER A 67 0.14 -1.92 11.84
N ARG A 68 1.48 -1.94 11.92
CA ARG A 68 2.22 -2.57 13.03
C ARG A 68 2.33 -1.69 14.27
N GLN A 69 1.81 -0.47 14.21
CA GLN A 69 1.82 0.45 15.33
C GLN A 69 0.81 -0.01 16.39
N THR A 70 1.01 0.40 17.64
CA THR A 70 0.06 0.14 18.73
C THR A 70 -0.61 1.46 19.12
N PRO A 71 -1.95 1.56 19.10
CA PRO A 71 -2.90 0.54 18.65
C PRO A 71 -2.83 0.33 17.12
N SER A 72 -3.01 -0.92 16.68
CA SER A 72 -3.04 -1.25 15.25
C SER A 72 -4.36 -0.81 14.63
N ARG A 73 -4.28 -0.24 13.42
CA ARG A 73 -5.42 0.34 12.69
C ARG A 73 -5.40 -0.12 11.25
N TRP A 74 -6.56 -0.17 10.60
CA TRP A 74 -6.61 -0.47 9.18
C TRP A 74 -5.96 0.67 8.41
N LEU A 75 -5.04 0.39 7.49
CA LEU A 75 -4.43 1.43 6.64
C LEU A 75 -5.36 1.87 5.48
N CYS A 76 -6.65 1.99 5.79
CA CYS A 76 -7.71 2.42 4.89
C CYS A 76 -8.30 3.73 5.40
N PHE A 77 -7.73 4.87 5.02
CA PHE A 77 -8.23 6.18 5.42
C PHE A 77 -9.45 6.60 4.61
N VAL A 78 -10.49 7.08 5.30
CA VAL A 78 -11.79 7.44 4.67
C VAL A 78 -11.94 8.94 4.41
N ASN A 79 -10.95 9.75 4.78
CA ASN A 79 -10.93 11.19 4.53
C ASN A 79 -9.59 11.65 3.95
N LYS A 80 -9.60 12.76 3.20
CA LYS A 80 -8.41 13.28 2.51
C LYS A 80 -7.32 13.76 3.48
N ALA A 81 -7.68 14.16 4.69
CA ALA A 81 -6.72 14.54 5.72
C ALA A 81 -5.98 13.31 6.29
N MET A 82 -6.42 12.09 5.96
CA MET A 82 -5.88 10.82 6.44
C MET A 82 -5.78 10.76 7.97
N THR A 83 -6.82 11.23 8.64
CA THR A 83 -6.92 11.24 10.11
C THR A 83 -7.88 10.19 10.68
N THR A 84 -8.71 9.58 9.83
CA THR A 84 -9.70 8.59 10.23
C THR A 84 -9.59 7.37 9.34
N THR A 85 -9.49 6.21 9.96
CA THR A 85 -9.44 4.91 9.28
C THR A 85 -10.81 4.23 9.28
N LEU A 86 -11.03 3.32 8.35
CA LEU A 86 -12.31 2.65 8.17
C LEU A 86 -12.75 1.85 9.40
N ASP A 87 -11.83 1.32 10.19
CA ASP A 87 -12.13 0.61 11.44
C ASP A 87 -12.70 1.50 12.55
N GLN A 88 -12.73 2.82 12.34
CA GLN A 88 -13.23 3.80 13.30
C GLN A 88 -14.60 4.37 12.94
N VAL A 89 -15.20 3.91 11.83
CA VAL A 89 -16.51 4.37 11.37
C VAL A 89 -17.48 3.19 11.27
N PRO A 90 -18.81 3.43 11.24
CA PRO A 90 -19.79 2.36 11.11
C PRO A 90 -19.49 1.47 9.89
N PRO A 91 -19.69 0.14 10.01
CA PRO A 91 -19.35 -0.79 8.95
C PRO A 91 -20.12 -0.48 7.66
N SER A 92 -19.41 -0.57 6.53
CA SER A 92 -19.99 -0.49 5.19
C SER A 92 -20.30 -1.90 4.69
N ASN A 93 -21.48 -2.11 4.11
CA ASN A 93 -21.84 -3.39 3.48
C ASN A 93 -21.44 -3.41 2.00
N THR A 94 -20.18 -3.08 1.71
CA THR A 94 -19.65 -2.97 0.34
C THR A 94 -18.38 -3.81 0.18
N ASP A 95 -18.15 -4.34 -1.02
CA ASP A 95 -16.93 -5.12 -1.32
C ASP A 95 -15.68 -4.23 -1.44
N TYR A 96 -15.86 -2.93 -1.65
CA TYR A 96 -14.81 -1.94 -1.76
C TYR A 96 -15.26 -0.60 -1.20
N VAL A 97 -14.30 0.27 -0.85
CA VAL A 97 -14.58 1.62 -0.34
C VAL A 97 -13.63 2.64 -0.96
N ARG A 98 -14.13 3.86 -1.19
CA ARG A 98 -13.27 4.99 -1.55
C ARG A 98 -12.38 5.32 -0.36
N SER A 99 -11.09 5.51 -0.63
CA SER A 99 -10.10 5.72 0.42
C SER A 99 -9.02 6.71 -0.03
N PHE A 100 -8.14 7.05 0.89
CA PHE A 100 -6.92 7.83 0.67
C PHE A 100 -5.77 7.05 1.30
N GLY A 101 -5.41 5.92 0.69
CA GLY A 101 -4.59 4.88 1.32
C GLY A 101 -3.14 5.33 1.54
N ALA A 102 -2.62 5.20 2.76
CA ALA A 102 -1.23 5.50 3.08
C ALA A 102 -0.50 4.19 3.42
N GLY A 103 0.20 3.66 2.42
CA GLY A 103 0.96 2.43 2.47
C GLY A 103 0.95 1.71 1.12
N LEU A 104 2.05 1.04 0.77
CA LEU A 104 2.21 0.32 -0.50
C LEU A 104 2.33 -1.20 -0.32
N GLY A 105 1.96 -1.74 0.84
CA GLY A 105 2.14 -3.15 1.17
C GLY A 105 1.41 -4.12 0.22
N CYS A 106 0.26 -3.73 -0.30
CA CYS A 106 -0.43 -4.44 -1.38
C CYS A 106 -1.22 -3.40 -2.18
N THR A 107 -0.70 -2.96 -3.33
CA THR A 107 -1.29 -1.83 -4.07
C THR A 107 -1.08 -1.97 -5.57
N LEU A 108 -2.18 -1.97 -6.32
CA LEU A 108 -2.18 -1.88 -7.77
C LEU A 108 -2.29 -0.41 -8.20
N ILE A 109 -1.37 0.05 -9.04
CA ILE A 109 -1.30 1.42 -9.55
C ILE A 109 -1.32 1.37 -11.06
N HIS A 110 -2.35 1.94 -11.69
CA HIS A 110 -2.42 1.99 -13.14
C HIS A 110 -1.37 2.93 -13.75
N ARG A 111 -0.91 2.58 -14.95
CA ARG A 111 0.13 3.33 -15.69
C ARG A 111 -0.15 4.83 -15.76
N ARG A 112 -1.41 5.22 -16.02
CA ARG A 112 -1.80 6.64 -16.11
C ARG A 112 -1.52 7.45 -14.84
N VAL A 113 -1.52 6.80 -13.68
CA VAL A 113 -1.14 7.41 -12.39
C VAL A 113 0.37 7.55 -12.32
N LEU A 114 1.10 6.48 -12.67
CA LEU A 114 2.56 6.46 -12.68
C LEU A 114 3.12 7.51 -13.64
N GLU A 115 2.52 7.73 -14.81
CA GLU A 115 2.95 8.76 -15.76
C GLU A 115 2.91 10.18 -15.16
N GLN A 116 1.98 10.43 -14.22
CA GLN A 116 1.78 11.75 -13.62
C GLN A 116 2.48 11.93 -12.27
N ILE A 117 2.70 10.84 -11.52
CA ILE A 117 3.16 10.90 -10.13
C ILE A 117 4.51 10.20 -9.99
N GLU A 118 5.49 10.95 -9.50
CA GLU A 118 6.76 10.43 -9.00
C GLU A 118 6.69 10.22 -7.48
N PHE A 119 7.31 9.16 -6.97
CA PHE A 119 7.35 8.91 -5.53
C PHE A 119 8.34 9.89 -4.87
N ARG A 120 7.88 10.61 -3.84
CA ARG A 120 8.66 11.65 -3.15
C ARG A 120 8.42 11.62 -1.65
N HIS A 121 9.35 12.14 -0.86
CA HIS A 121 9.18 12.39 0.57
C HIS A 121 9.59 13.81 0.93
N ASN A 122 9.30 14.25 2.15
CA ASN A 122 9.74 15.56 2.68
C ASN A 122 10.78 15.42 3.81
N GLY A 123 11.34 14.22 3.99
CA GLY A 123 12.32 13.91 5.04
C GLY A 123 11.70 13.57 6.41
N GLN A 124 10.39 13.73 6.55
CA GLN A 124 9.65 13.36 7.77
C GLN A 124 8.62 12.26 7.49
N THR A 125 7.99 12.31 6.31
CA THR A 125 6.90 11.42 5.92
C THR A 125 7.31 10.65 4.66
N GLY A 126 7.02 9.34 4.65
CA GLY A 126 7.35 8.42 3.58
C GLY A 126 6.65 8.72 2.25
N SER A 127 7.14 8.06 1.20
CA SER A 127 6.67 8.27 -0.16
C SER A 127 5.27 7.72 -0.44
N ASP A 128 4.86 6.71 0.30
CA ASP A 128 3.51 6.14 0.29
C ASP A 128 2.44 7.17 0.67
N TRP A 129 2.68 7.94 1.72
CA TRP A 129 1.78 8.99 2.19
C TRP A 129 1.66 10.13 1.17
N TRP A 130 2.79 10.61 0.65
CA TRP A 130 2.80 11.67 -0.36
C TRP A 130 2.19 11.22 -1.68
N PHE A 131 2.42 9.96 -2.08
CA PHE A 131 1.77 9.37 -3.24
C PHE A 131 0.24 9.39 -3.10
N ALA A 132 -0.31 9.02 -1.95
CA ALA A 132 -1.75 9.06 -1.68
C ALA A 132 -2.33 10.47 -1.81
N ILE A 133 -1.63 11.45 -1.24
CA ILE A 133 -1.99 12.88 -1.31
C ILE A 133 -1.96 13.35 -2.76
N ASP A 134 -0.89 13.05 -3.48
CA ASP A 134 -0.72 13.48 -4.87
C ASP A 134 -1.79 12.83 -5.74
N ALA A 135 -2.03 11.53 -5.60
CA ALA A 135 -3.11 10.84 -6.31
C ALA A 135 -4.47 11.52 -6.07
N ALA A 136 -4.75 11.92 -4.82
CA ALA A 136 -5.98 12.65 -4.49
C ALA A 136 -6.01 14.07 -5.08
N ASN A 137 -4.88 14.76 -5.16
CA ASN A 137 -4.77 16.11 -5.70
C ASN A 137 -4.89 16.13 -7.23
N TYR A 138 -4.36 15.13 -7.92
CA TYR A 138 -4.56 14.91 -9.36
C TYR A 138 -5.96 14.37 -9.70
N GLY A 139 -6.80 14.08 -8.70
CA GLY A 139 -8.17 13.61 -8.89
C GLY A 139 -8.29 12.13 -9.23
N PHE A 140 -7.22 11.34 -9.05
CA PHE A 140 -7.25 9.91 -9.27
C PHE A 140 -8.12 9.19 -8.23
N ARG A 141 -8.87 8.18 -8.69
CA ARG A 141 -9.79 7.41 -7.85
C ARG A 141 -9.04 6.34 -7.05
N GLN A 142 -8.92 6.56 -5.76
CA GLN A 142 -8.33 5.62 -4.79
C GLN A 142 -9.41 4.76 -4.11
N MET A 143 -9.21 3.44 -4.06
CA MET A 143 -10.16 2.49 -3.50
C MET A 143 -9.45 1.36 -2.75
N HIS A 144 -10.00 0.91 -1.62
CA HIS A 144 -9.60 -0.35 -0.99
C HIS A 144 -10.58 -1.46 -1.38
N ASP A 145 -10.07 -2.63 -1.72
CA ASP A 145 -10.86 -3.87 -1.80
C ASP A 145 -10.93 -4.51 -0.41
N LEU A 146 -12.13 -4.56 0.15
CA LEU A 146 -12.38 -5.05 1.52
C LEU A 146 -12.37 -6.57 1.64
N GLY A 147 -12.42 -7.31 0.52
CA GLY A 147 -12.22 -8.75 0.50
C GLY A 147 -10.79 -9.17 0.12
N CYS A 148 -9.94 -8.25 -0.35
CA CYS A 148 -8.51 -8.48 -0.53
C CYS A 148 -7.76 -8.30 0.81
N VAL A 149 -8.12 -9.11 1.81
CA VAL A 149 -7.57 -9.05 3.16
C VAL A 149 -6.15 -9.62 3.18
N CYS A 150 -5.18 -8.77 3.51
CA CYS A 150 -3.78 -9.11 3.56
C CYS A 150 -3.28 -9.14 5.02
N GLY A 151 -2.41 -10.10 5.32
CA GLY A 151 -1.73 -10.21 6.59
C GLY A 151 -0.44 -9.39 6.61
N HIS A 152 -0.17 -8.68 7.70
CA HIS A 152 1.07 -7.93 7.88
C HIS A 152 1.98 -8.67 8.87
N ILE A 153 3.12 -9.17 8.39
CA ILE A 153 4.09 -9.91 9.19
C ILE A 153 4.80 -8.95 10.14
N ASP A 154 4.81 -9.31 11.42
CA ASP A 154 5.54 -8.64 12.48
C ASP A 154 6.28 -9.67 13.31
N ARG A 155 7.57 -9.87 13.01
CA ARG A 155 8.41 -10.90 13.66
C ARG A 155 7.80 -12.30 13.51
N ASN A 156 7.38 -12.92 14.61
CA ASN A 156 6.82 -14.27 14.67
C ASN A 156 5.29 -14.30 14.66
N ARG A 157 4.63 -13.23 14.20
CA ARG A 157 3.18 -13.13 14.11
C ARG A 157 2.74 -12.42 12.83
N VAL A 158 1.50 -12.63 12.45
CA VAL A 158 0.82 -11.92 11.36
C VAL A 158 -0.41 -11.23 11.92
N LEU A 159 -0.54 -9.95 11.60
CA LEU A 159 -1.72 -9.17 11.94
C LEU A 159 -2.68 -9.15 10.74
N TRP A 160 -3.94 -9.52 10.96
CA TRP A 160 -4.97 -9.59 9.93
C TRP A 160 -6.13 -8.65 10.28
N PRO A 161 -6.60 -7.80 9.35
CA PRO A 161 -7.88 -7.11 9.52
C PRO A 161 -8.99 -8.10 9.84
N ASP A 162 -9.79 -7.81 10.87
CA ASP A 162 -10.89 -8.66 11.29
C ASP A 162 -11.99 -7.84 11.97
N ALA A 163 -13.03 -7.52 11.20
CA ALA A 163 -14.18 -6.74 11.66
C ALA A 163 -15.05 -7.46 12.70
N SER A 164 -14.81 -8.74 12.97
CA SER A 164 -15.56 -9.51 13.97
C SER A 164 -14.99 -9.38 15.39
N THR A 165 -13.80 -8.77 15.52
CA THR A 165 -13.11 -8.56 16.80
C THR A 165 -13.33 -7.13 17.32
N GLU A 166 -13.25 -6.92 18.63
CA GLU A 166 -13.34 -5.58 19.23
C GLU A 166 -12.15 -4.70 18.80
N GLU A 167 -10.97 -5.29 18.68
CA GLU A 167 -9.75 -4.62 18.26
C GLU A 167 -9.71 -4.33 16.74
N MET A 168 -10.68 -4.86 15.98
CA MET A 168 -10.75 -4.81 14.52
C MET A 168 -9.60 -5.54 13.80
N TYR A 169 -8.80 -6.33 14.49
CA TYR A 169 -7.78 -7.20 13.90
C TYR A 169 -7.55 -8.44 14.76
N ARG A 170 -7.12 -9.53 14.12
CA ARG A 170 -6.67 -10.75 14.79
C ARG A 170 -5.17 -10.93 14.62
N VAL A 171 -4.56 -11.66 15.56
CA VAL A 171 -3.14 -12.02 15.52
C VAL A 171 -3.01 -13.52 15.33
N GLU A 172 -2.18 -13.91 14.36
CA GLU A 172 -1.84 -15.30 14.10
C GLU A 172 -0.36 -15.53 14.42
N GLN A 173 -0.05 -16.50 15.28
CA GLN A 173 1.34 -16.85 15.60
C GLN A 173 1.92 -17.73 14.49
N VAL A 174 3.12 -17.42 14.02
CA VAL A 174 3.81 -18.18 12.98
C VAL A 174 5.11 -18.72 13.54
N ARG A 175 5.33 -20.02 13.37
CA ARG A 175 6.65 -20.61 13.60
C ARG A 175 7.52 -20.28 12.41
N ILE A 176 8.56 -19.49 12.65
CA ILE A 176 9.66 -19.34 11.69
C ILE A 176 10.69 -20.38 12.07
N ASP A 177 10.59 -21.55 11.43
CA ASP A 177 11.63 -22.56 11.51
C ASP A 177 12.78 -22.07 10.61
N TYR A 178 13.89 -21.62 11.21
CA TYR A 178 15.13 -21.25 10.52
C TYR A 178 16.03 -22.46 10.32
#